data_AF-A0A0H3PVL3-F1
#
_entry.id   AF-A0A0H3PVL3-F1
#
_cell.length_a   1.000
_cell.length_b   1.000
_cell.length_c   1.000
_cell.angle_alpha   90.00
_cell.angle_beta   90.00
_cell.angle_gamma   90.00
#
_symmetry.space_group_name_H-M   'P 1'
#
loop_
_entity.id
_entity.type
_entity.pdbx_description
1 polymer ?
#
loop_
_entity_poly.entity_id
_entity_poly.type
_entity_poly.pdbx_seq_one_letter_code
_entity_poly.pdbx_strand_id
1 'polypeptide(L)'
;MRWLPFIAIFLYVYIEISIFIQVAHVLGVLLTLVLVIFTSVIGMSLVRNQGFKNFVLMQQKMAAGENPAAEMIKSVSLIIAGLLLLLPGFFTDFLGLLLLLPPVQKHLTVKLMPHLRFSRMPGGGFSAGTGGGNTFDGEYQRKDDDRDRLDHKDDRQD
;
A
#
# COMPACT_ATOMS: atom_id res chain seq x y z
N MET A 1 7.59 30.31 -8.74
CA MET A 1 6.95 28.97 -8.70
C MET A 1 5.82 28.80 -7.66
N ARG A 2 5.63 29.67 -6.66
CA ARG A 2 4.60 29.50 -5.59
C ARG A 2 3.13 29.62 -6.04
N TRP A 3 2.89 30.20 -7.22
CA TRP A 3 1.55 30.42 -7.78
C TRP A 3 1.06 29.27 -8.67
N LEU A 4 1.97 28.38 -9.07
CA LEU A 4 1.69 27.22 -9.91
C LEU A 4 0.57 26.31 -9.35
N PRO A 5 0.52 25.96 -8.04
CA PRO A 5 -0.57 25.13 -7.52
C PRO A 5 -1.94 25.81 -7.59
N PHE A 6 -2.02 27.13 -7.38
CA PHE A 6 -3.28 27.87 -7.47
C PHE A 6 -3.82 27.88 -8.90
N ILE A 7 -2.94 28.07 -9.89
CA ILE A 7 -3.30 28.02 -11.31
C ILE A 7 -3.77 26.61 -11.69
N ALA A 8 -3.10 25.57 -11.21
CA ALA A 8 -3.48 24.18 -11.46
C ALA A 8 -4.87 23.85 -10.90
N ILE A 9 -5.16 24.26 -9.66
CA ILE A 9 -6.48 24.07 -9.04
C ILE A 9 -7.56 24.85 -9.79
N PHE A 10 -7.28 26.10 -10.17
CA PHE A 10 -8.23 26.91 -10.93
C PHE A 10 -8.55 26.29 -12.29
N LEU A 11 -7.52 25.85 -13.02
CA LEU A 11 -7.69 25.18 -14.31
C LEU A 11 -8.47 23.87 -14.17
N TYR A 12 -8.17 23.10 -13.13
CA TYR A 12 -8.89 21.87 -12.81
C TYR A 12 -10.40 22.13 -12.60
N VAL A 13 -10.75 23.08 -11.74
CA VAL A 13 -12.16 23.45 -11.48
C VAL A 13 -12.84 23.99 -12.75
N TYR A 14 -12.12 24.79 -13.54
CA TYR A 14 -12.63 25.33 -14.79
C TYR A 14 -13.00 24.23 -15.79
N ILE A 15 -12.16 23.20 -15.94
CA ILE A 15 -12.43 22.08 -16.83
C ILE A 15 -13.67 21.31 -16.37
N GLU A 16 -13.80 21.04 -15.07
CA GLU A 16 -14.95 20.32 -14.52
C GLU A 16 -16.27 21.03 -14.78
N ILE A 17 -16.32 22.33 -14.48
CA ILE A 17 -17.53 23.14 -14.67
C ILE A 17 -17.87 23.24 -16.16
N SER A 18 -16.87 23.39 -17.03
CA SER A 18 -17.08 23.48 -18.49
C SER A 18 -17.72 22.21 -19.05
N ILE A 19 -17.21 21.04 -18.64
CA ILE A 19 -17.76 19.74 -19.07
C ILE A 19 -19.16 19.54 -18.48
N PHE A 20 -19.36 19.85 -17.20
CA PHE A 20 -20.67 19.74 -16.56
C PHE A 20 -21.73 20.55 -17.29
N ILE A 21 -21.43 21.82 -17.61
CA ILE A 21 -22.36 22.70 -18.35
C ILE A 21 -22.63 22.14 -19.74
N GLN A 22 -21.62 21.66 -20.46
CA GLN A 22 -21.78 21.13 -21.81
C GLN A 22 -22.67 19.88 -21.83
N VAL A 23 -22.45 18.96 -20.89
CA VAL A 23 -23.29 17.76 -20.75
C VAL A 23 -24.70 18.15 -20.30
N ALA A 24 -24.84 19.08 -19.36
CA ALA A 24 -26.13 19.55 -18.87
C ALA A 24 -26.94 20.28 -19.94
N HIS A 25 -26.27 20.96 -20.87
CA HIS A 25 -26.92 21.59 -22.02
C HIS A 25 -27.47 20.57 -23.02
N VAL A 26 -26.79 19.43 -23.22
CA VAL A 26 -27.22 18.38 -24.15
C VAL A 26 -28.24 17.42 -23.53
N LEU A 27 -28.04 17.02 -22.29
CA LEU A 27 -28.83 15.99 -21.59
C LEU A 27 -29.90 16.58 -20.65
N GLY A 28 -29.79 17.86 -20.30
CA GLY A 28 -30.60 18.50 -19.26
C GLY A 28 -29.99 18.34 -17.86
N VAL A 29 -30.10 19.40 -17.05
CA VAL A 29 -29.49 19.50 -15.71
C VAL A 29 -29.91 18.36 -14.78
N LEU A 30 -31.19 17.95 -14.83
CA LEU A 30 -31.71 16.90 -13.97
C LEU A 30 -31.06 15.54 -14.30
N LEU A 31 -30.97 15.19 -15.58
CA LEU A 31 -30.36 13.94 -16.02
C LEU A 31 -28.86 13.91 -15.71
N THR A 32 -28.16 15.04 -15.85
CA THR A 32 -26.74 15.13 -15.47
C THR A 32 -26.52 14.97 -13.98
N LEU A 33 -27.40 15.52 -13.15
CA LEU A 33 -27.31 15.36 -11.70
C LEU A 33 -27.52 13.90 -11.29
N VAL A 34 -28.49 13.21 -11.92
CA VAL A 34 -28.70 11.77 -11.73
C VAL A 34 -27.49 10.96 -12.16
N LEU A 35 -26.88 11.27 -13.31
CA LEU A 35 -25.67 10.61 -13.78
C LEU A 35 -24.50 10.74 -12.80
N VAL A 36 -24.28 11.95 -12.29
CA VAL A 36 -23.23 12.24 -11.31
C VAL A 36 -23.45 11.49 -9.99
N ILE A 37 -24.70 11.44 -9.50
CA ILE A 37 -25.02 10.64 -8.31
C ILE A 37 -24.78 9.15 -8.59
N PHE A 38 -25.18 8.68 -9.77
CA PHE A 38 -25.03 7.28 -10.17
C PHE A 38 -23.56 6.85 -10.27
N THR A 39 -22.69 7.67 -10.90
CA THR A 39 -21.24 7.42 -10.97
C THR A 39 -20.60 7.42 -9.59
N SER A 40 -20.99 8.35 -8.71
CA SER A 40 -20.50 8.41 -7.33
C SER A 40 -20.90 7.17 -6.52
N VAL A 41 -22.15 6.70 -6.64
CA VAL A 41 -22.63 5.47 -5.98
C VAL A 41 -21.87 4.24 -6.49
N ILE A 42 -21.64 4.13 -7.81
CA ILE A 42 -20.82 3.05 -8.38
C ILE A 42 -19.41 3.09 -7.82
N GLY A 43 -18.79 4.27 -7.81
CA GLY A 43 -17.46 4.48 -7.26
C GLY A 43 -17.35 4.03 -5.80
N MET A 44 -18.26 4.50 -4.96
CA MET A 44 -18.31 4.15 -3.54
C MET A 44 -18.56 2.65 -3.32
N SER A 45 -19.45 2.05 -4.10
CA SER A 45 -19.73 0.60 -4.04
C SER A 45 -18.50 -0.23 -4.37
N LEU A 46 -17.74 0.17 -5.39
CA LEU A 46 -16.52 -0.51 -5.80
C LEU A 46 -15.40 -0.34 -4.76
N VAL A 47 -15.26 0.86 -4.20
CA VAL A 47 -14.33 1.13 -3.09
C VAL A 47 -14.65 0.23 -1.89
N ARG A 48 -15.93 0.13 -1.51
CA ARG A 48 -16.37 -0.72 -0.41
C ARG A 48 -16.09 -2.20 -0.67
N ASN A 49 -16.44 -2.70 -1.85
CA ASN A 49 -16.34 -4.13 -2.18
C ASN A 49 -14.91 -4.59 -2.45
N GLN A 50 -14.10 -3.80 -3.15
CA GLN A 50 -12.72 -4.16 -3.49
C GLN A 50 -11.72 -3.69 -2.44
N GLY A 51 -11.96 -2.56 -1.78
CA GLY A 51 -11.07 -1.99 -0.77
C GLY A 51 -10.94 -2.90 0.44
N PHE A 52 -12.07 -3.42 0.95
CA PHE A 52 -12.05 -4.35 2.09
C PHE A 52 -11.30 -5.65 1.76
N LYS A 53 -11.56 -6.24 0.58
CA LYS A 53 -10.89 -7.47 0.14
C LYS A 53 -9.38 -7.28 0.00
N ASN A 54 -8.94 -6.19 -0.62
CA ASN A 54 -7.51 -5.90 -0.79
C ASN A 54 -6.82 -5.62 0.55
N PHE A 55 -7.50 -4.93 1.46
CA PHE A 55 -6.98 -4.66 2.80
C PHE A 55 -6.78 -5.94 3.62
N VAL A 56 -7.76 -6.85 3.60
CA VAL A 56 -7.65 -8.15 4.28
C VAL A 56 -6.52 -8.99 3.69
N LEU A 57 -6.41 -9.07 2.36
CA LEU A 57 -5.31 -9.78 1.69
C LEU A 57 -3.93 -9.18 2.04
N MET A 58 -3.84 -7.85 2.12
CA MET A 58 -2.63 -7.17 2.56
C MET A 58 -2.25 -7.56 3.99
N GLN A 59 -3.22 -7.58 4.91
CA GLN A 59 -3.00 -8.00 6.30
C GLN A 59 -2.56 -9.46 6.40
N GLN A 60 -3.16 -10.35 5.61
CA GLN A 60 -2.80 -11.77 5.55
C GLN A 60 -1.37 -11.97 5.04
N LYS A 61 -0.97 -11.28 3.96
CA LYS A 61 0.39 -11.37 3.41
C LYS A 61 1.44 -10.82 4.35
N MET A 62 1.14 -9.72 5.05
CA MET A 62 2.01 -9.19 6.10
C MET A 62 2.19 -10.18 7.25
N ALA A 63 1.11 -10.83 7.69
CA ALA A 63 1.15 -11.85 8.75
C ALA A 63 1.90 -13.12 8.31
N ALA A 64 1.86 -13.47 7.02
CA ALA A 64 2.57 -14.61 6.43
C ALA A 64 4.05 -14.32 6.12
N GLY A 65 4.54 -13.08 6.32
CA GLY A 65 5.90 -12.68 5.97
C GLY A 65 6.15 -12.55 4.46
N GLU A 66 5.10 -12.53 3.64
CA GLU A 66 5.18 -12.30 2.19
C GLU A 66 5.24 -10.80 1.86
N ASN A 67 5.75 -10.43 0.68
CA ASN A 67 5.81 -9.04 0.25
C ASN A 67 4.40 -8.51 -0.14
N PRO A 68 3.82 -7.54 0.62
CA PRO A 68 2.48 -7.02 0.37
C PRO A 68 2.44 -5.84 -0.62
N ALA A 69 3.54 -5.56 -1.32
CA ALA A 69 3.70 -4.38 -2.18
C ALA A 69 2.57 -4.22 -3.23
N ALA A 70 2.18 -5.31 -3.87
CA ALA A 70 1.17 -5.29 -4.91
C ALA A 70 -0.22 -4.95 -4.34
N GLU A 71 -0.55 -5.51 -3.19
CA GLU A 71 -1.81 -5.27 -2.47
C GLU A 71 -1.87 -3.86 -1.88
N MET A 72 -0.74 -3.30 -1.43
CA MET A 72 -0.65 -1.90 -0.99
C MET A 72 -0.96 -0.92 -2.13
N ILE A 73 -0.35 -1.11 -3.30
CA ILE A 73 -0.60 -0.23 -4.47
C ILE A 73 -2.06 -0.30 -4.89
N LYS A 74 -2.68 -1.49 -4.88
CA LYS A 74 -4.11 -1.65 -5.17
C LYS A 74 -4.99 -0.95 -4.13
N SER A 75 -4.66 -1.07 -2.85
CA SER A 75 -5.43 -0.45 -1.78
C SER A 75 -5.36 1.07 -1.84
N VAL A 76 -4.16 1.63 -2.04
CA VAL A 76 -3.94 3.09 -2.16
C VAL A 76 -4.59 3.64 -3.43
N SER A 77 -4.42 2.98 -4.57
CA SER A 77 -5.03 3.43 -5.83
C SER A 77 -6.57 3.45 -5.75
N LEU A 78 -7.16 2.48 -5.05
CA LEU A 78 -8.60 2.42 -4.81
C LEU A 78 -9.08 3.54 -3.88
N ILE A 79 -8.33 3.88 -2.82
CA ILE A 79 -8.66 5.02 -1.94
C ILE A 79 -8.60 6.34 -2.71
N ILE A 80 -7.56 6.53 -3.53
CA ILE A 80 -7.40 7.73 -4.37
C ILE A 80 -8.56 7.80 -5.38
N ALA A 81 -8.90 6.69 -6.04
CA ALA A 81 -10.04 6.63 -6.96
C ALA A 81 -11.36 6.96 -6.25
N GLY A 82 -11.57 6.45 -5.03
CA GLY A 82 -12.73 6.75 -4.21
C GLY A 82 -12.83 8.20 -3.82
N LEU A 83 -11.70 8.82 -3.44
CA LEU A 83 -11.65 10.25 -3.12
C LEU A 83 -11.92 11.12 -4.35
N LEU A 84 -11.39 10.73 -5.52
CA LEU A 84 -11.67 11.40 -6.79
C LEU A 84 -13.15 11.31 -7.18
N LEU A 85 -13.82 10.17 -6.93
CA LEU A 85 -15.24 9.95 -7.18
C LEU A 85 -16.17 10.59 -6.14
N LEU A 86 -15.61 11.04 -5.01
CA LEU A 86 -16.36 11.74 -3.96
C LEU A 86 -16.58 13.21 -4.31
N LEU A 87 -15.64 13.82 -5.03
CA LEU A 87 -15.80 15.15 -5.61
C LEU A 87 -16.45 15.02 -6.99
N PRO A 88 -17.76 15.28 -7.12
CA PRO A 88 -18.47 15.09 -8.38
C PRO A 88 -17.96 16.08 -9.43
N GLY A 89 -17.19 15.55 -10.37
CA GLY A 89 -16.67 16.28 -11.51
C GLY A 89 -16.55 15.27 -12.64
N PHE A 90 -17.24 15.47 -13.76
CA PHE A 90 -17.26 14.50 -14.87
C PHE A 90 -15.85 14.02 -15.28
N PHE A 91 -14.85 14.89 -15.18
CA PHE A 91 -13.46 14.53 -15.46
C PHE A 91 -12.84 13.69 -14.33
N THR A 92 -13.03 14.05 -13.05
CA THR A 92 -12.62 13.21 -11.91
C THR A 92 -13.35 11.90 -11.80
N ASP A 93 -14.62 11.85 -12.20
CA ASP A 93 -15.40 10.63 -12.26
C ASP A 93 -14.82 9.69 -13.32
N PHE A 94 -14.50 10.21 -14.50
CA PHE A 94 -13.84 9.44 -15.55
C PHE A 94 -12.46 8.94 -15.09
N LEU A 95 -11.62 9.81 -14.51
CA LEU A 95 -10.31 9.42 -13.98
C LEU A 95 -10.41 8.41 -12.84
N GLY A 96 -11.36 8.61 -11.93
CA GLY A 96 -11.59 7.74 -10.78
C GLY A 96 -12.07 6.36 -11.22
N LEU A 97 -13.04 6.28 -12.12
CA LEU A 97 -13.49 5.01 -12.72
C LEU A 97 -12.36 4.33 -13.51
N LEU A 98 -11.57 5.11 -14.27
CA LEU A 98 -10.43 4.59 -15.01
C LEU A 98 -9.37 3.99 -14.07
N LEU A 99 -9.04 4.68 -12.99
CA LEU A 99 -8.07 4.21 -12.00
C LEU A 99 -8.55 2.95 -11.25
N LEU A 100 -9.88 2.82 -11.11
CA LEU A 100 -10.50 1.73 -10.40
C LEU A 100 -10.66 0.46 -11.27
N LEU A 101 -10.45 0.56 -12.59
CA LEU A 101 -10.44 -0.61 -13.47
C LEU A 101 -9.27 -1.55 -13.12
N PRO A 102 -9.53 -2.87 -12.91
CA PRO A 102 -8.51 -3.88 -12.65
C PRO A 102 -7.31 -3.88 -13.61
N PRO A 103 -7.47 -3.68 -14.95
CA PRO A 103 -6.32 -3.61 -15.85
C PRO A 103 -5.43 -2.39 -15.57
N VAL A 104 -6.01 -1.24 -15.22
CA VAL A 104 -5.24 -0.02 -14.92
C VAL A 104 -4.43 -0.19 -13.63
N GLN A 105 -5.03 -0.80 -12.61
CA GLN A 105 -4.30 -1.14 -11.37
C GLN A 105 -3.14 -2.10 -11.63
N LYS A 106 -3.33 -3.15 -12.45
CA LYS A 106 -2.25 -4.08 -12.83
C LYS A 106 -1.10 -3.36 -13.54
N HIS A 107 -1.41 -2.50 -14.51
CA HIS A 107 -0.40 -1.71 -15.21
C HIS A 107 0.35 -0.78 -14.26
N LEU A 108 -0.36 -0.15 -13.32
CA LEU A 108 0.25 0.72 -12.31
C LEU A 108 1.18 -0.08 -11.39
N THR A 109 0.75 -1.25 -10.91
CA THR A 109 1.58 -2.16 -10.10
C THR A 109 2.85 -2.56 -10.84
N VAL A 110 2.77 -3.01 -12.10
CA VAL A 110 3.93 -3.44 -12.89
C VAL A 110 4.91 -2.29 -13.15
N LYS A 111 4.42 -1.06 -13.35
CA LYS A 111 5.25 0.11 -13.64
C LYS A 111 5.88 0.74 -12.39
N LEU A 112 5.21 0.64 -11.23
CA LEU A 112 5.72 1.15 -9.96
C LEU A 112 6.61 0.14 -9.21
N MET A 113 6.44 -1.17 -9.42
CA MET A 113 7.25 -2.21 -8.78
C MET A 113 8.77 -2.04 -8.95
N PRO A 114 9.31 -1.59 -10.10
CA PRO A 114 10.75 -1.32 -10.28
C PRO A 114 11.26 -0.09 -9.53
N HIS A 115 10.37 0.86 -9.20
CA HIS A 115 10.71 2.14 -8.55
C HIS A 115 10.50 2.10 -7.04
N LEU A 116 9.65 1.19 -6.56
CA LEU A 116 9.48 0.89 -5.15
C LEU A 116 10.59 -0.04 -4.69
N ARG A 117 11.82 0.49 -4.60
CA ARG A 117 12.80 -0.09 -3.69
C ARG A 117 12.24 0.12 -2.29
N PHE A 118 11.59 -0.91 -1.76
CA PHE A 118 11.39 -1.04 -0.34
C PHE A 118 12.77 -0.95 0.28
N SER A 119 13.16 0.25 0.74
CA SER A 119 14.04 0.33 1.88
C SER A 119 13.36 -0.54 2.92
N ARG A 120 13.90 -1.73 3.15
CA ARG A 120 13.59 -2.52 4.34
C ARG A 120 13.71 -1.54 5.48
N MET A 121 12.58 -1.05 5.99
CA MET A 121 12.59 -0.08 7.06
C MET A 121 13.16 -0.83 8.26
N PRO A 122 14.38 -0.53 8.73
CA PRO A 122 14.89 -1.13 9.95
C PRO A 122 14.09 -0.49 11.08
N GLY A 123 13.06 -1.17 11.60
CA GLY A 123 12.32 -0.69 12.76
C GLY A 123 10.80 -0.92 12.80
N GLY A 124 10.19 -1.54 11.78
CA GLY A 124 8.75 -1.80 11.76
C GLY A 124 8.32 -3.16 12.33
N GLY A 125 8.90 -3.60 13.45
CA GLY A 125 8.50 -4.83 14.13
C GLY A 125 7.39 -4.54 15.13
N PHE A 126 6.17 -5.05 14.88
CA PHE A 126 5.13 -5.09 15.90
C PHE A 126 5.54 -6.09 16.99
N SER A 127 6.11 -5.57 18.08
CA SER A 127 6.13 -6.26 19.37
C SER A 127 4.70 -6.27 19.90
N ALA A 128 3.98 -7.37 19.61
CA ALA A 128 2.73 -7.69 20.26
C ALA A 128 3.05 -8.60 21.45
N GLY A 129 2.72 -8.14 22.66
CA GLY A 129 2.65 -8.99 23.84
C GLY A 129 3.68 -8.69 24.92
N THR A 130 3.39 -7.65 25.70
CA THR A 130 3.87 -7.49 27.07
C THR A 130 3.34 -8.65 27.91
N GLY A 131 4.16 -9.69 28.10
CA GLY A 131 3.94 -10.77 29.05
C GLY A 131 5.30 -11.19 29.60
N GLY A 132 5.57 -10.83 30.86
CA GLY A 132 6.88 -10.93 31.49
C GLY A 132 7.50 -12.31 31.39
N GLY A 133 8.54 -12.42 30.57
CA GLY A 133 9.53 -13.48 30.61
C GLY A 133 10.87 -12.83 30.36
N ASN A 134 11.75 -12.84 31.36
CA ASN A 134 13.12 -12.38 31.19
C ASN A 134 13.83 -13.37 30.25
N THR A 135 13.91 -13.03 28.96
CA THR A 135 14.77 -13.77 28.03
C THR A 135 16.20 -13.39 28.33
N PHE A 136 16.91 -14.29 29.02
CA PHE A 136 18.36 -14.17 29.22
C PHE A 136 19.05 -14.80 28.00
N ASP A 137 19.78 -13.97 27.26
CA ASP A 137 20.65 -14.44 26.18
C ASP A 137 21.95 -14.96 26.81
N GLY A 138 22.17 -16.27 26.71
CA GLY A 138 23.32 -16.95 27.28
C GLY A 138 24.40 -17.13 26.22
N GLU A 139 25.54 -16.48 26.39
CA GLU A 139 26.70 -16.74 25.54
C GLU A 139 27.30 -18.10 25.92
N TYR A 140 27.27 -19.06 24.99
CA TYR A 140 27.89 -20.36 25.19
C TYR A 140 29.32 -20.33 24.63
N GLN A 141 30.28 -20.72 25.45
CA GLN A 141 31.64 -20.98 24.99
C GLN A 141 31.81 -22.49 24.91
N ARG A 142 32.10 -23.00 23.71
CA ARG A 142 32.39 -24.43 23.54
C ARG A 142 33.76 -24.68 24.19
N LYS A 143 33.73 -25.31 25.36
CA LYS A 143 34.94 -25.78 26.04
C LYS A 143 35.41 -27.00 25.28
N ASP A 144 36.34 -26.79 24.35
CA ASP A 144 37.07 -27.90 23.74
C ASP A 144 37.93 -28.49 24.85
N ASP A 145 37.52 -29.67 25.33
CA ASP A 145 38.30 -30.47 26.27
C ASP A 145 39.57 -30.89 25.53
N ASP A 146 40.65 -30.13 25.73
CA ASP A 146 41.99 -30.57 25.38
C ASP A 146 42.23 -31.85 26.16
N ARG A 147 42.16 -32.98 25.44
CA ARG A 147 42.49 -34.28 26.00
C ARG A 147 43.93 -34.20 26.50
N ASP A 148 44.09 -34.19 27.81
CA ASP A 148 45.37 -34.38 28.49
C ASP A 148 46.05 -35.60 27.87
N ARG A 149 47.00 -35.33 26.97
CA ARG A 149 48.05 -36.28 26.65
C ARG A 149 48.87 -36.41 27.92
N LEU A 150 48.57 -37.45 28.69
CA LEU A 150 49.41 -37.93 29.76
C LEU A 150 50.77 -38.26 29.16
N ASP A 151 51.70 -37.32 29.26
CA ASP A 151 53.11 -37.55 28.96
C ASP A 151 53.60 -38.65 29.90
N HIS A 152 53.79 -39.83 29.33
CA HIS A 152 54.40 -40.96 30.00
C HIS A 152 55.90 -40.67 30.14
N LYS A 153 56.26 -40.02 31.25
CA LYS A 153 57.65 -39.83 31.65
C LYS A 153 58.10 -41.10 32.38
N ASP A 154 58.57 -42.08 31.60
CA ASP A 154 59.29 -43.23 32.14
C ASP A 154 60.70 -42.75 32.55
N ASP A 155 60.80 -42.27 33.78
CA ASP A 155 62.07 -42.14 34.49
C ASP A 155 62.55 -43.55 34.86
N ARG A 156 63.45 -44.12 34.04
CA ARG A 156 64.24 -45.27 34.45
C ARG A 156 65.63 -44.81 34.85
N GLN A 157 65.77 -44.60 36.15
CA GLN A 157 67.04 -44.47 36.88
C GLN A 157 67.52 -45.90 37.23
N ASP A 158 68.83 -46.08 37.17
CA ASP A 158 69.66 -47.25 37.56
C ASP A 158 70.04 -48.27 36.46
#